data_AF-A0A7Z9ZI93-F1
#
_entry.id   AF-A0A7Z9ZI93-F1
#
_cell.length_a   1.000
_cell.length_b   1.000
_cell.length_c   1.000
_cell.angle_alpha   90.00
_cell.angle_beta   90.00
_cell.angle_gamma   90.00
#
_symmetry.space_group_name_H-M   'P 1'
#
loop_
_entity.id
_entity.type
_entity.pdbx_description
1 polymer ?
#
loop_
_entity_poly.entity_id
_entity_poly.type
_entity_poly.pdbx_seq_one_letter_code
_entity_poly.pdbx_strand_id
1 'polypeptide(L)'
;YAKAMLRLKVDRLPKTHSGMVILFSDVYVKTGLVSHHLGRAFGRALRYRNDARYDGDADITPPMVDEVLNFATELQSTLEGMLAKGGKNG
;
A
#
# COMPACT_ATOMS: atom_id res chain seq x y z
N TYR A 1 2.18 -0.33 6.72
CA TYR A 1 3.17 -0.81 5.74
C TYR A 1 3.55 0.25 4.68
N ALA A 2 2.64 0.76 3.85
CA ALA A 2 2.99 1.72 2.77
C ALA A 2 3.76 2.97 3.23
N LYS A 3 3.38 3.60 4.36
CA LYS A 3 4.15 4.70 4.96
C LYS A 3 5.58 4.32 5.35
N ALA A 4 5.77 3.11 5.89
CA ALA A 4 7.08 2.61 6.30
C ALA A 4 7.96 2.37 5.07
N MET A 5 7.42 1.76 4.01
CA MET A 5 8.11 1.62 2.73
C MET A 5 8.54 2.98 2.19
N LEU A 6 7.60 3.93 2.05
CA LEU A 6 7.91 5.28 1.58
C LEU A 6 8.99 5.98 2.40
N ARG A 7 9.04 5.77 3.73
CA ARG A 7 10.10 6.32 4.59
C ARG A 7 11.50 5.82 4.24
N LEU A 8 11.63 4.65 3.61
CA LEU A 8 12.91 4.12 3.12
C LEU A 8 13.38 4.78 1.81
N LYS A 9 12.54 5.58 1.16
CA LYS A 9 12.82 6.14 -0.18
C LYS A 9 12.62 7.65 -0.28
N VAL A 10 11.87 8.26 0.64
CA VAL A 10 11.58 9.69 0.61
C VAL A 10 11.76 10.34 1.98
N ASP A 11 12.27 11.57 1.99
CA ASP A 11 12.47 12.35 3.21
C ASP A 11 11.18 12.95 3.76
N ARG A 12 10.21 13.23 2.88
CA ARG A 12 8.94 13.87 3.23
C ARG A 12 7.77 13.02 2.77
N LEU A 13 6.88 12.72 3.72
CA LEU A 13 5.64 12.01 3.44
C LEU A 13 4.49 12.99 3.15
N PRO A 14 3.59 12.65 2.20
CA PRO A 14 2.36 13.40 1.98
C PRO A 14 1.46 13.39 3.23
N LYS A 15 0.75 14.48 3.46
CA LYS A 15 -0.21 14.60 4.57
C LYS A 15 -1.58 14.02 4.24
N THR A 16 -1.89 13.80 2.96
CA THR A 16 -3.20 13.32 2.48
C THR A 16 -3.14 11.85 2.06
N HIS A 17 -4.30 11.18 2.15
CA HIS A 17 -4.44 9.80 1.67
C HIS A 17 -4.15 9.68 0.17
N SER A 18 -4.72 10.57 -0.65
CA SER A 18 -4.49 10.59 -2.10
C SER A 18 -3.02 10.85 -2.44
N GLY A 19 -2.36 11.75 -1.71
CA GLY A 19 -0.94 12.00 -1.88
C GLY A 19 -0.08 10.77 -1.58
N MET A 20 -0.45 10.00 -0.56
CA MET A 20 0.23 8.75 -0.22
C MET A 20 0.09 7.70 -1.34
N VAL A 21 -1.08 7.58 -1.97
CA VAL A 21 -1.32 6.67 -3.10
C VAL A 21 -0.50 7.06 -4.32
N ILE A 22 -0.53 8.34 -4.67
CA ILE A 22 0.21 8.86 -5.82
C ILE A 22 1.72 8.62 -5.62
N LEU A 23 2.25 9.02 -4.47
CA LEU A 23 3.67 8.86 -4.20
C LEU A 23 4.08 7.39 -4.13
N PHE A 24 3.25 6.51 -3.54
CA PHE A 24 3.50 5.08 -3.57
C PHE A 24 3.54 4.53 -5.00
N SER A 25 2.62 4.95 -5.85
CA SER A 25 2.60 4.57 -7.26
C SER A 25 3.87 5.01 -7.98
N ASP A 26 4.28 6.28 -7.79
CA ASP A 26 5.45 6.85 -8.43
C ASP A 26 6.76 6.17 -7.99
N VAL A 27 6.90 5.91 -6.69
CA VAL A 27 8.15 5.37 -6.13
C VAL A 27 8.29 3.86 -6.34
N TYR A 28 7.18 3.11 -6.28
CA TYR A 28 7.23 1.64 -6.23
C TYR A 28 6.59 0.95 -7.43
N VAL A 29 5.46 1.45 -7.93
CA VAL A 29 4.70 0.75 -8.97
C VAL A 29 5.26 1.09 -10.34
N LYS A 30 5.42 2.37 -10.66
CA LYS A 30 5.92 2.84 -11.96
C LYS A 30 7.40 2.51 -12.18
N THR A 31 8.16 2.33 -11.10
CA THR A 31 9.56 1.92 -11.12
C THR A 31 9.75 0.40 -11.21
N GLY A 32 8.66 -0.37 -11.17
CA GLY A 32 8.70 -1.84 -11.22
C GLY A 32 9.22 -2.52 -9.95
N LEU A 33 9.45 -1.77 -8.87
CA LEU A 33 9.84 -2.34 -7.57
C LEU A 33 8.71 -3.15 -6.92
N VAL A 34 7.48 -2.87 -7.32
CA VAL A 34 6.25 -3.51 -6.89
C VAL A 34 5.36 -3.76 -8.10
N SER A 35 4.61 -4.87 -8.11
CA SER A 35 3.74 -5.22 -9.23
C SER A 35 2.64 -4.17 -9.47
N HIS A 36 2.21 -4.01 -10.73
CA HIS A 36 1.05 -3.18 -11.07
C HIS A 36 -0.24 -3.65 -10.38
N HIS A 37 -0.34 -4.94 -10.06
CA HIS A 37 -1.45 -5.50 -9.30
C HIS A 37 -1.51 -4.90 -7.88
N LEU A 38 -0.39 -4.89 -7.17
CA LEU A 38 -0.25 -4.29 -5.84
C LEU A 38 -0.63 -2.80 -5.83
N GLY A 39 -0.24 -2.04 -6.85
CA GLY A 39 -0.62 -0.63 -6.98
C GLY A 39 -2.13 -0.41 -7.07
N ARG A 40 -2.82 -1.22 -7.88
CA ARG A 40 -4.29 -1.17 -8.01
C ARG A 40 -4.99 -1.62 -6.72
N ALA A 41 -4.49 -2.70 -6.11
CA ALA A 41 -5.02 -3.21 -4.84
C ALA A 41 -4.89 -2.18 -3.71
N PHE A 42 -3.79 -1.41 -3.66
CA PHE A 42 -3.62 -0.36 -2.65
C PHE A 42 -4.70 0.74 -2.74
N GLY A 43 -4.99 1.21 -3.96
CA GLY A 43 -6.05 2.20 -4.19
C GLY A 43 -7.42 1.66 -3.80
N ARG A 44 -7.73 0.41 -4.16
CA ARG A 44 -9.00 -0.24 -3.81
C ARG A 44 -9.15 -0.46 -2.31
N ALA A 45 -8.10 -0.94 -1.63
CA ALA A 45 -8.12 -1.15 -0.19
C ALA A 45 -8.35 0.15 0.60
N LEU A 46 -7.76 1.26 0.16
CA LEU A 46 -8.02 2.57 0.79
C LEU A 46 -9.45 3.05 0.53
N ARG A 47 -10.00 2.78 -0.65
CA ARG A 47 -11.39 3.08 -0.97
C ARG A 47 -12.35 2.29 -0.08
N TYR A 48 -12.22 0.96 -0.06
CA TYR A 48 -13.07 0.09 0.79
C TYR A 48 -13.03 0.50 2.26
N ARG A 49 -11.85 0.86 2.78
CA ARG A 49 -11.71 1.35 4.16
C ARG A 49 -12.39 2.70 4.38
N ASN A 50 -12.40 3.57 3.38
CA ASN A 50 -13.07 4.87 3.44
C ASN A 50 -14.59 4.68 3.40
N ASP A 51 -15.06 3.89 2.45
CA ASP A 51 -16.47 3.56 2.26
C ASP A 51 -17.01 2.93 3.55
N ALA A 52 -16.35 1.89 4.09
CA ALA A 52 -16.73 1.26 5.35
C ALA A 52 -16.76 2.18 6.58
N ARG A 53 -16.08 3.34 6.54
CA ARG A 53 -16.00 4.28 7.66
C ARG A 53 -16.97 5.45 7.54
N TYR A 54 -17.30 5.85 6.33
CA TYR A 54 -17.99 7.11 6.07
C TYR A 54 -19.26 6.97 5.23
N ASP A 55 -19.44 5.84 4.55
CA ASP A 55 -20.62 5.53 3.77
C ASP A 55 -21.45 4.46 4.49
N GLY A 56 -22.61 4.86 5.00
CA GLY A 56 -23.52 3.97 5.72
C GLY A 56 -24.23 2.95 4.83
N ASP A 57 -24.25 3.20 3.51
CA ASP A 57 -24.86 2.32 2.51
C ASP A 57 -23.81 1.46 1.79
N ALA A 58 -22.54 1.54 2.20
CA ALA A 58 -21.47 0.76 1.59
C ALA A 58 -21.66 -0.74 1.83
N ASP A 59 -21.83 -1.49 0.75
CA ASP A 59 -21.87 -2.96 0.77
C ASP A 59 -20.44 -3.53 0.78
N ILE A 60 -19.96 -3.87 1.97
CA ILE A 60 -18.64 -4.49 2.17
C ILE A 60 -18.78 -6.01 2.13
N THR A 61 -18.33 -6.61 1.04
CA THR A 61 -18.45 -8.05 0.81
C THR A 61 -17.21 -8.84 1.30
N PRO A 62 -17.35 -10.13 1.64
CA PRO A 62 -16.19 -10.96 2.03
C PRO A 62 -15.05 -10.96 1.00
N PRO A 63 -15.28 -11.04 -0.33
CA PRO A 63 -14.21 -10.93 -1.32
C PRO A 63 -13.41 -9.61 -1.26
N MET A 64 -14.06 -8.49 -0.89
CA MET A 64 -13.36 -7.21 -0.71
C MET A 64 -12.44 -7.25 0.51
N VAL A 65 -12.87 -7.93 1.58
CA VAL A 65 -12.04 -8.13 2.78
C VAL A 65 -10.83 -9.02 2.44
N ASP A 66 -11.07 -10.14 1.75
CA ASP A 66 -10.00 -11.05 1.31
C ASP A 66 -8.99 -10.33 0.42
N GLU A 67 -9.47 -9.49 -0.49
CA GLU A 67 -8.60 -8.66 -1.34
C GLU A 67 -7.70 -7.74 -0.50
N VAL A 68 -8.24 -7.09 0.53
CA VAL A 68 -7.48 -6.20 1.41
C VAL A 68 -6.46 -6.98 2.24
N LEU A 69 -6.82 -8.16 2.74
CA LEU A 69 -5.94 -9.00 3.54
C LEU A 69 -4.79 -9.59 2.72
N ASN A 70 -5.08 -10.07 1.52
CA ASN A 70 -4.07 -10.55 0.57
C ASN A 70 -3.11 -9.42 0.21
N PHE A 71 -3.65 -8.23 -0.10
CA PHE A 71 -2.85 -7.04 -0.34
C PHE A 71 -1.94 -6.68 0.85
N ALA A 72 -2.48 -6.70 2.07
CA ALA A 72 -1.70 -6.37 3.27
C ALA A 72 -0.54 -7.36 3.49
N THR A 73 -0.80 -8.65 3.27
CA THR A 73 0.19 -9.73 3.35
C THR A 73 1.31 -9.53 2.33
N GLU A 74 0.95 -9.32 1.06
CA GLU A 74 1.94 -9.13 -0.02
C GLU A 74 2.80 -7.86 0.20
N LEU A 75 2.17 -6.79 0.73
CA LEU A 75 2.87 -5.56 1.09
C LEU A 75 3.82 -5.75 2.29
N GLN A 76 3.43 -6.55 3.27
CA GLN A 76 4.28 -6.91 4.41
C GLN A 76 5.49 -7.72 3.95
N SER A 77 5.29 -8.79 3.17
CA SER A 77 6.39 -9.61 2.64
C SER A 77 7.36 -8.80 1.78
N THR A 78 6.84 -7.85 0.99
CA THR A 78 7.67 -6.93 0.21
C THR A 78 8.54 -6.07 1.14
N LEU A 79 7.96 -5.47 2.18
CA LEU A 79 8.69 -4.65 3.14
C LEU A 79 9.76 -5.46 3.89
N GLU A 80 9.44 -6.65 4.38
CA GLU A 80 10.38 -7.55 5.05
C GLU A 80 11.55 -7.91 4.14
N GLY A 81 11.28 -8.23 2.87
CA GLY A 81 12.31 -8.49 1.87
C GLY A 81 13.21 -7.27 1.61
N MET A 82 12.65 -6.05 1.64
CA MET A 82 13.45 -4.82 1.53
C MET A 82 14.34 -4.59 2.76
N LEU A 83 13.81 -4.80 3.97
CA LEU A 83 14.55 -4.64 5.22
C LEU A 83 15.68 -5.67 5.34
N ALA A 84 15.42 -6.92 4.98
CA ALA A 84 16.44 -7.98 4.98
C ALA A 84 17.57 -7.71 3.99
N LYS A 85 17.29 -7.10 2.84
CA LYS A 85 18.31 -6.67 1.86
C LYS A 85 19.06 -5.41 2.31
N GLY A 86 18.40 -4.50 3.03
CA GLY A 86 19.02 -3.30 3.59
C GLY A 86 19.93 -3.56 4.80
N GLY A 87 19.71 -4.65 5.55
CA GLY A 87 20.51 -5.04 6.71
C GLY A 87 21.81 -5.79 6.40
N LYS A 88 22.11 -6.10 5.13
CA LYS A 88 23.36 -6.78 4.72
C LYS A 88 24.46 -5.83 4.21
N ASN A 89 24.27 -4.52 4.33
CA ASN A 89 25.29 -3.52 4.02
C ASN A 89 25.68 -2.71 5.27
N GLY A 90 26.05 -3.41 6.34
CA GLY A 90 26.67 -2.86 7.54
C GLY A 90 27.88 -3.71 7.91
#